data_AF-A0A382NIP9-F1
#
_entry.id   AF-A0A382NIP9-F1
#
_cell.length_a   1.000
_cell.length_b   1.000
_cell.length_c   1.000
_cell.angle_alpha   90.00
_cell.angle_beta   90.00
_cell.angle_gamma   90.00
#
_symmetry.space_group_name_H-M   'P 1'
#
loop_
_entity.id
_entity.type
_entity.pdbx_description
1 polymer ?
#
loop_
_entity_poly.entity_id
_entity_poly.type
_entity_poly.pdbx_seq_one_letter_code
_entity_poly.pdbx_strand_id
1 'polypeptide(L)'
;SMHADWLNLIHNEQTIIGILGTLGDLVWPFLPILIYSLALYESYLILNNRYKDLLQAPITRIMDTIDDFSTKIGGIFVTVSEFGKASSSGTNKFLDSLNESVSSMGSGATKKVKKIKSNFYEKIGAEYGVESESGSKAMFWILLGLLTLVVIWLPSVSYFGKVLQVSNFIVTLSIFLILVYSLNLHTGMTGLLNFGVIFFAAVGAIVVGILTAPGDLYGYDWPILPALIVAIIIGAIFGWLLAYPTARLRSDYFAIITISLGEIVRLLLMGEPLLRAGGNRSAIGIQRYPLPLREWWFCGSDPPISFSGDKLSPIGCSTTSGIDSMAVTVGDIIGLGQPAPYMLLLAIIGLLGVAFTWKLLNLLFES
;
A
#
# COMPACT_ATOMS: atom_id res chain seq x y z
N SER A 1 -22.49 -20.09 44.94
CA SER A 1 -22.30 -18.71 44.46
C SER A 1 -21.38 -18.70 43.24
N MET A 2 -21.80 -19.29 42.11
CA MET A 2 -20.94 -19.43 40.92
C MET A 2 -20.55 -18.09 40.27
N HIS A 3 -21.35 -17.04 40.45
CA HIS A 3 -21.03 -15.70 39.97
C HIS A 3 -19.85 -15.05 40.72
N ALA A 4 -19.68 -15.35 42.01
CA ALA A 4 -18.56 -14.80 42.79
C ALA A 4 -17.24 -15.48 42.40
N ASP A 5 -17.27 -16.79 42.15
CA ASP A 5 -16.09 -17.55 41.73
C ASP A 5 -15.64 -17.16 40.31
N TRP A 6 -16.59 -16.94 39.40
CA TRP A 6 -16.29 -16.45 38.05
C TRP A 6 -15.71 -15.03 38.05
N LEU A 7 -16.27 -14.14 38.87
CA LEU A 7 -15.79 -12.76 38.97
C LEU A 7 -14.38 -12.66 39.57
N ASN A 8 -14.06 -13.51 40.55
CA ASN A 8 -12.70 -13.64 41.08
C ASN A 8 -11.72 -14.19 40.03
N LEU A 9 -12.16 -15.11 39.18
CA LEU A 9 -11.33 -15.67 38.11
C LEU A 9 -11.00 -14.62 37.04
N ILE A 10 -11.99 -13.85 36.60
CA ILE A 10 -11.83 -12.71 35.68
C ILE A 10 -10.90 -11.65 36.28
N HIS A 11 -11.06 -11.33 37.56
CA HIS A 11 -10.22 -10.33 38.23
C HIS A 11 -8.77 -10.78 38.33
N ASN A 12 -8.52 -12.07 38.61
CA ASN A 12 -7.19 -12.64 38.60
C ASN A 12 -6.56 -12.63 37.20
N GLU A 13 -7.32 -12.97 36.16
CA GLU A 13 -6.84 -12.89 34.77
C GLU A 13 -6.46 -11.45 34.38
N GLN A 14 -7.31 -10.47 34.70
CA GLN A 14 -7.02 -9.06 34.43
C GLN A 14 -5.79 -8.56 35.21
N THR A 15 -5.61 -9.03 36.45
CA THR A 15 -4.45 -8.68 37.27
C THR A 15 -3.16 -9.28 36.70
N ILE A 16 -3.21 -10.55 36.25
CA ILE A 16 -2.07 -11.20 35.59
C ILE A 16 -1.71 -10.48 34.30
N ILE A 17 -2.70 -10.14 33.46
CA ILE A 17 -2.49 -9.41 32.21
C ILE A 17 -1.92 -8.01 32.48
N GLY A 18 -2.41 -7.31 33.51
CA GLY A 18 -1.90 -6.01 33.92
C GLY A 18 -0.46 -6.07 34.43
N ILE A 19 -0.10 -7.10 35.21
CA ILE A 19 1.28 -7.35 35.65
C ILE A 19 2.16 -7.67 34.44
N LEU A 20 1.69 -8.50 33.50
CA LEU A 20 2.46 -8.82 32.29
C LEU A 20 2.71 -7.58 31.42
N GLY A 21 1.69 -6.73 31.26
CA GLY A 21 1.78 -5.48 30.51
C GLY A 21 2.75 -4.49 31.15
N THR A 22 2.65 -4.26 32.47
CA THR A 22 3.55 -3.37 33.21
C THR A 22 4.99 -3.88 33.25
N LEU A 23 5.18 -5.20 33.32
CA LEU A 23 6.51 -5.83 33.25
C LEU A 23 7.08 -5.71 31.82
N GLY A 24 6.24 -5.83 30.79
CA GLY A 24 6.61 -5.56 29.41
C GLY A 24 7.08 -4.11 29.20
N ASP A 25 6.30 -3.14 29.68
CA ASP A 25 6.64 -1.71 29.58
C ASP A 25 7.91 -1.36 30.37
N LEU A 26 8.17 -2.05 31.48
CA LEU A 26 9.39 -1.88 32.26
C LEU A 26 10.60 -2.49 31.56
N VAL A 27 10.49 -3.68 30.97
CA VAL A 27 11.61 -4.42 30.37
C VAL A 27 11.97 -3.89 28.97
N TRP A 28 10.99 -3.42 28.20
CA TRP A 28 11.17 -3.02 26.81
C TRP A 28 12.26 -1.94 26.59
N PRO A 29 12.35 -0.88 27.41
CA PRO A 29 13.41 0.13 27.27
C PRO A 29 14.83 -0.39 27.55
N PHE A 30 14.98 -1.45 28.35
CA PHE A 30 16.28 -2.03 28.69
C PHE A 30 16.76 -3.04 27.64
N LEU A 31 15.86 -3.59 26.83
CA LEU A 31 16.19 -4.61 25.84
C LEU A 31 17.20 -4.10 24.78
N PRO A 32 17.04 -2.92 24.15
CA PRO A 32 18.04 -2.39 23.23
C PRO A 32 19.38 -2.14 23.91
N ILE A 33 19.38 -1.62 25.13
CA ILE A 33 20.60 -1.34 25.91
C ILE A 33 21.38 -2.64 26.19
N LEU A 34 20.67 -3.71 26.52
CA LEU A 34 21.25 -5.03 26.75
C LEU A 34 21.81 -5.63 25.46
N ILE A 35 21.11 -5.48 24.33
CA ILE A 35 21.60 -5.93 23.01
C ILE A 35 22.88 -5.16 22.61
N TYR A 36 22.88 -3.83 22.76
CA TYR A 36 24.05 -3.02 22.45
C TYR A 36 25.22 -3.29 23.39
N SER A 37 24.98 -3.54 24.68
CA SER A 37 26.06 -3.89 25.62
C SER A 37 26.66 -5.27 25.34
N LEU A 38 25.83 -6.25 24.98
CA LEU A 38 26.30 -7.57 24.53
C LEU A 38 27.10 -7.45 23.23
N ALA A 39 26.61 -6.70 22.25
CA ALA A 39 27.34 -6.48 20.99
C ALA A 39 28.70 -5.80 21.21
N LEU A 40 28.77 -4.84 22.12
CA LEU A 40 30.02 -4.15 22.47
C LEU A 40 30.99 -5.08 23.22
N TYR A 41 30.46 -5.96 24.08
CA TYR A 41 31.24 -6.96 24.78
C TYR A 41 31.77 -8.07 23.84
N GLU A 42 30.96 -8.54 22.90
CA GLU A 42 31.39 -9.46 21.84
C GLU A 42 32.45 -8.81 20.95
N SER A 43 32.27 -7.54 20.57
CA SER A 43 33.26 -6.78 19.83
C SER A 43 34.60 -6.69 20.57
N TYR A 44 34.57 -6.46 21.89
CA TYR A 44 35.76 -6.47 22.74
C TYR A 44 36.45 -7.85 22.80
N LEU A 45 35.69 -8.94 22.88
CA LEU A 45 36.23 -10.31 22.88
C LEU A 45 36.85 -10.71 21.53
N ILE A 46 36.27 -10.24 20.42
CA ILE A 46 36.81 -10.43 19.07
C ILE A 46 38.16 -9.72 18.93
N LEU A 47 38.27 -8.47 19.40
CA LEU A 47 39.52 -7.69 19.37
C LEU A 47 40.65 -8.35 20.18
N ASN A 48 40.32 -9.05 21.26
CA ASN A 48 41.29 -9.76 22.09
C ASN A 48 41.52 -11.23 21.69
N ASN A 49 41.06 -11.67 20.50
CA ASN A 49 41.20 -13.05 20.00
C ASN A 49 40.69 -14.14 20.99
N ARG A 50 39.73 -13.80 21.85
CA ARG A 50 39.16 -14.69 22.88
C ARG A 50 37.67 -14.90 22.66
N TYR A 51 37.23 -14.92 21.40
CA TYR A 51 35.83 -15.13 21.05
C TYR A 51 35.36 -16.52 21.49
N LYS A 52 34.33 -16.55 22.33
CA LYS A 52 33.58 -17.74 22.68
C LYS A 52 32.12 -17.33 22.68
N ASP A 53 31.30 -17.99 21.87
CA ASP A 53 29.87 -17.70 21.76
C ASP A 53 29.18 -18.00 23.11
N LEU A 54 28.70 -16.95 23.78
CA LEU A 54 28.08 -17.03 25.11
C LEU A 54 26.57 -17.28 25.03
N LEU A 55 25.96 -17.08 23.86
CA LEU A 55 24.51 -17.13 23.66
C LEU A 55 24.02 -18.48 23.14
N GLN A 56 24.89 -19.29 22.55
CA GLN A 56 24.50 -20.60 22.01
C GLN A 56 23.92 -21.53 23.09
N ALA A 57 24.55 -21.64 24.26
CA ALA A 57 24.12 -22.55 25.33
C ALA A 57 22.76 -22.19 26.00
N PRO A 58 22.46 -20.91 26.33
CA PRO A 58 21.14 -20.55 26.85
C PRO A 58 20.04 -20.62 25.79
N ILE A 59 20.32 -20.27 24.53
CA ILE A 59 19.33 -20.34 23.44
C ILE A 59 18.90 -21.78 23.18
N THR A 60 19.85 -22.74 23.16
CA THR A 60 19.51 -24.16 22.97
C THR A 60 18.65 -24.69 24.11
N ARG A 61 18.91 -24.30 25.36
CA ARG A 61 18.05 -24.69 26.51
C ARG A 61 16.62 -24.16 26.40
N ILE A 62 16.44 -22.93 25.90
CA ILE A 62 15.11 -22.35 25.70
C ILE A 62 14.37 -23.08 24.58
N MET A 63 15.05 -23.39 23.47
CA MET A 63 14.47 -24.16 22.37
C MET A 63 14.06 -25.57 22.81
N ASP A 64 14.90 -26.25 23.59
CA ASP A 64 14.57 -27.58 24.13
C ASP A 64 13.32 -27.53 25.05
N THR A 65 13.15 -26.47 25.85
CA THR A 65 11.94 -26.29 26.68
C THR A 65 10.69 -25.98 25.87
N ILE A 66 10.81 -25.28 24.74
CA ILE A 66 9.69 -24.98 23.84
C ILE A 66 9.25 -26.24 23.09
N ASP A 67 10.19 -27.09 22.68
CA ASP A 67 9.89 -28.37 22.03
C ASP A 67 9.25 -29.38 23.00
N ASP A 68 9.71 -29.47 24.26
CA ASP A 68 9.04 -30.30 25.29
C ASP A 68 7.61 -29.80 25.59
N PHE A 69 7.40 -28.48 25.59
CA PHE A 69 6.06 -27.91 25.76
C PHE A 69 5.16 -28.17 24.53
N SER A 70 5.70 -28.04 23.31
CA SER A 70 4.98 -28.31 22.05
C SER A 70 4.58 -29.78 21.92
N THR A 71 5.47 -30.70 22.29
CA THR A 71 5.18 -32.14 22.28
C THR A 71 4.15 -32.54 23.34
N LYS A 72 4.15 -31.91 24.52
CA LYS A 72 3.08 -32.07 25.52
C LYS A 72 1.72 -31.55 25.03
N ILE A 73 1.69 -30.43 24.30
CA ILE A 73 0.46 -29.90 23.66
C ILE A 73 -0.03 -30.84 22.55
N GLY A 74 0.88 -31.40 21.75
CA GLY A 74 0.57 -32.42 20.76
C GLY A 74 -0.06 -33.67 21.39
N GLY A 75 0.44 -34.10 22.54
CA GLY A 75 -0.12 -35.18 23.35
C GLY A 75 -1.54 -34.88 23.84
N ILE A 76 -1.79 -33.66 24.32
CA ILE A 76 -3.13 -33.21 24.75
C ILE A 76 -4.12 -33.23 23.58
N PHE A 77 -3.70 -32.85 22.37
CA PHE A 77 -4.54 -32.89 21.17
C PHE A 77 -4.89 -34.33 20.72
N VAL A 78 -3.96 -35.27 20.89
CA VAL A 78 -4.19 -36.71 20.64
C VAL A 78 -5.13 -37.30 21.70
N THR A 79 -4.99 -36.95 22.97
CA THR A 79 -5.91 -37.40 24.03
C THR A 79 -7.31 -36.79 23.87
N VAL A 80 -7.44 -35.55 23.38
CA VAL A 80 -8.74 -34.96 22.99
C VAL A 80 -9.37 -35.71 21.80
N SER A 81 -8.55 -36.19 20.86
CA SER A 81 -9.03 -37.03 19.75
C SER A 81 -9.49 -38.42 20.20
N GLU A 82 -8.94 -38.95 21.30
CA GLU A 82 -9.39 -40.20 21.92
C GLU A 82 -10.60 -40.01 22.84
N PHE A 83 -10.69 -38.88 23.56
CA PHE A 83 -11.89 -38.49 24.31
C PHE A 83 -13.09 -38.28 23.38
N GLY A 84 -12.85 -37.75 22.17
CA GLY A 84 -13.84 -37.67 21.10
C GLY A 84 -14.29 -39.02 20.54
N LYS A 85 -13.48 -40.09 20.68
CA LYS A 85 -13.85 -41.47 20.30
C LYS A 85 -14.65 -42.20 21.39
N ALA A 86 -14.54 -41.79 22.65
CA ALA A 86 -15.29 -42.40 23.75
C ALA A 86 -16.70 -41.79 23.96
N SER A 87 -17.00 -40.63 23.36
CA SER A 87 -18.18 -39.83 23.73
C SER A 87 -19.34 -39.70 22.71
N SER A 88 -19.38 -40.41 21.58
CA SER A 88 -20.64 -40.44 20.79
C SER A 88 -20.82 -41.65 19.87
N SER A 89 -21.65 -42.60 20.30
CA SER A 89 -22.07 -43.80 19.56
C SER A 89 -23.16 -43.54 18.51
N GLY A 90 -23.11 -42.44 17.75
CA GLY A 90 -24.24 -42.02 16.90
C GLY A 90 -23.93 -41.38 15.53
N THR A 91 -22.67 -41.13 15.16
CA THR A 91 -22.34 -40.24 14.03
C THR A 91 -21.52 -40.90 12.92
N ASN A 92 -21.70 -42.20 12.66
CA ASN A 92 -20.89 -42.90 11.65
C ASN A 92 -21.40 -42.73 10.20
N LYS A 93 -22.70 -42.48 9.98
CA LYS A 93 -23.23 -42.35 8.59
C LYS A 93 -22.90 -41.02 7.90
N PHE A 94 -22.76 -39.95 8.67
CA PHE A 94 -22.50 -38.61 8.12
C PHE A 94 -21.01 -38.39 7.83
N LEU A 95 -20.13 -38.94 8.66
CA LEU A 95 -18.68 -38.88 8.45
C LEU A 95 -18.25 -39.74 7.24
N ASP A 96 -18.87 -40.91 7.06
CA ASP A 96 -18.60 -41.76 5.90
C ASP A 96 -19.13 -41.12 4.60
N SER A 97 -20.31 -40.48 4.61
CA SER A 97 -20.83 -39.78 3.41
C SER A 97 -20.01 -38.53 3.04
N LEU A 98 -19.42 -37.86 4.03
CA LEU A 98 -18.50 -36.75 3.81
C LEU A 98 -17.19 -37.25 3.19
N ASN A 99 -16.66 -38.39 3.64
CA ASN A 99 -15.42 -38.94 3.13
C ASN A 99 -15.56 -39.48 1.68
N GLU A 100 -16.72 -40.06 1.34
CA GLU A 100 -17.06 -40.43 -0.06
C GLU A 100 -17.30 -39.21 -0.96
N SER A 101 -17.93 -38.15 -0.45
CA SER A 101 -18.14 -36.91 -1.21
C SER A 101 -16.85 -36.14 -1.46
N VAL A 102 -15.91 -36.16 -0.51
CA VAL A 102 -14.60 -35.48 -0.63
C VAL A 102 -13.64 -36.23 -1.56
N SER A 103 -13.66 -37.57 -1.54
CA SER A 103 -12.79 -38.39 -2.41
C SER A 103 -13.26 -38.44 -3.88
N SER A 104 -14.57 -38.39 -4.14
CA SER A 104 -15.11 -38.26 -5.50
C SER A 104 -14.89 -36.86 -6.11
N MET A 105 -14.79 -35.83 -5.27
CA MET A 105 -14.44 -34.47 -5.68
C MET A 105 -12.92 -34.32 -5.96
N GLY A 106 -12.07 -35.20 -5.42
CA GLY A 106 -10.61 -35.13 -5.55
C GLY A 106 -10.04 -35.57 -6.90
N SER A 107 -10.61 -36.56 -7.59
CA SER A 107 -10.03 -37.12 -8.83
C SER A 107 -10.64 -36.57 -10.14
N GLY A 108 -11.92 -36.17 -10.10
CA GLY A 108 -12.62 -35.54 -11.22
C GLY A 108 -12.29 -34.05 -11.35
N ALA A 109 -12.20 -33.33 -10.24
CA ALA A 109 -11.86 -31.91 -10.23
C ALA A 109 -10.38 -31.68 -10.58
N THR A 110 -9.45 -32.51 -10.11
CA THR A 110 -8.02 -32.37 -10.46
C THR A 110 -7.75 -32.62 -11.94
N LYS A 111 -8.38 -33.62 -12.58
CA LYS A 111 -8.28 -33.83 -14.03
C LYS A 111 -8.94 -32.72 -14.83
N LYS A 112 -10.12 -32.22 -14.40
CA LYS A 112 -10.78 -31.07 -15.03
C LYS A 112 -9.97 -29.79 -14.87
N VAL A 113 -9.45 -29.50 -13.69
CA VAL A 113 -8.61 -28.33 -13.40
C VAL A 113 -7.28 -28.41 -14.15
N LYS A 114 -6.64 -29.59 -14.25
CA LYS A 114 -5.42 -29.78 -15.04
C LYS A 114 -5.67 -29.59 -16.54
N LYS A 115 -6.81 -30.06 -17.05
CA LYS A 115 -7.23 -29.89 -18.46
C LYS A 115 -7.68 -28.46 -18.78
N ILE A 116 -8.33 -27.77 -17.83
CA ILE A 116 -8.66 -26.35 -17.92
C ILE A 116 -7.38 -25.51 -17.92
N LYS A 117 -6.44 -25.85 -17.03
CA LYS A 117 -5.13 -25.20 -16.93
C LYS A 117 -4.32 -25.36 -18.23
N SER A 118 -4.22 -26.58 -18.78
CA SER A 118 -3.53 -26.79 -20.07
C SER A 118 -4.22 -26.09 -21.24
N ASN A 119 -5.55 -26.18 -21.35
CA ASN A 119 -6.30 -25.52 -22.42
C ASN A 119 -6.26 -23.98 -22.31
N PHE A 120 -6.16 -23.43 -21.11
CA PHE A 120 -6.03 -21.99 -20.87
C PHE A 120 -4.65 -21.47 -21.29
N TYR A 121 -3.57 -22.17 -20.92
CA TYR A 121 -2.22 -21.79 -21.32
C TYR A 121 -1.99 -21.94 -22.83
N GLU A 122 -2.52 -22.99 -23.44
CA GLU A 122 -2.44 -23.22 -24.89
C GLU A 122 -3.26 -22.17 -25.68
N LYS A 123 -4.41 -21.75 -25.16
CA LYS A 123 -5.25 -20.70 -25.78
C LYS A 123 -4.71 -19.28 -25.59
N ILE A 124 -3.87 -19.05 -24.57
CA ILE A 124 -3.22 -17.75 -24.30
C ILE A 124 -1.85 -17.64 -24.98
N GLY A 125 -1.38 -18.71 -25.65
CA GLY A 125 -0.07 -18.72 -26.29
C GLY A 125 1.08 -18.50 -25.29
N ALA A 126 0.85 -18.84 -24.02
CA ALA A 126 1.87 -18.71 -22.99
C ALA A 126 2.78 -19.94 -23.05
N GLU A 127 3.95 -19.79 -23.66
CA GLU A 127 5.04 -20.76 -23.53
C GLU A 127 5.28 -21.03 -22.04
N TYR A 128 5.42 -22.31 -21.68
CA TYR A 128 5.38 -22.75 -20.29
C TYR A 128 6.59 -22.20 -19.52
N GLY A 129 6.39 -21.13 -18.75
CA GLY A 129 7.43 -20.51 -17.93
C GLY A 129 6.97 -19.20 -17.30
N VAL A 130 7.67 -18.78 -16.24
CA VAL A 130 7.46 -17.49 -15.54
C VAL A 130 7.79 -16.29 -16.46
N GLU A 131 8.36 -16.53 -17.64
CA GLU A 131 8.87 -15.52 -18.57
C GLU A 131 7.94 -15.17 -19.75
N SER A 132 6.77 -15.80 -19.88
CA SER A 132 5.88 -15.49 -21.02
C SER A 132 5.24 -14.10 -20.88
N GLU A 133 5.50 -13.22 -21.86
CA GLU A 133 4.95 -11.86 -21.95
C GLU A 133 3.40 -11.87 -21.91
N SER A 134 2.78 -12.80 -22.65
CA SER A 134 1.33 -12.99 -22.68
C SER A 134 0.77 -13.44 -21.32
N GLY A 135 1.52 -14.27 -20.58
CA GLY A 135 1.16 -14.70 -19.24
C GLY A 135 1.19 -13.57 -18.22
N SER A 136 2.24 -12.74 -18.25
CA SER A 136 2.37 -11.56 -17.38
C SER A 136 1.25 -10.55 -17.63
N LYS A 137 0.95 -10.23 -18.90
CA LYS A 137 -0.17 -9.36 -19.27
C LYS A 137 -1.50 -9.89 -18.77
N ALA A 138 -1.77 -11.19 -18.95
CA ALA A 138 -3.00 -11.82 -18.46
C ALA A 138 -3.11 -11.75 -16.92
N MET A 139 -2.03 -12.04 -16.20
CA MET A 139 -2.00 -11.96 -14.73
C MET A 139 -2.24 -10.53 -14.24
N PHE A 140 -1.64 -9.52 -14.89
CA PHE A 140 -1.87 -8.11 -14.57
C PHE A 140 -3.35 -7.73 -14.72
N TRP A 141 -3.99 -8.08 -15.85
CA TRP A 141 -5.40 -7.80 -16.07
C TRP A 141 -6.33 -8.55 -15.10
N ILE A 142 -6.00 -9.80 -14.76
CA ILE A 142 -6.74 -10.58 -13.75
C ILE A 142 -6.64 -9.92 -12.38
N LEU A 143 -5.43 -9.54 -11.94
CA LEU A 143 -5.21 -8.92 -10.63
C LEU A 143 -5.87 -7.54 -10.55
N LEU A 144 -5.76 -6.74 -11.62
CA LEU A 144 -6.44 -5.45 -11.73
C LEU A 144 -7.97 -5.60 -11.68
N GLY A 145 -8.51 -6.60 -12.37
CA GLY A 145 -9.94 -6.91 -12.36
C GLY A 145 -10.42 -7.37 -10.98
N LEU A 146 -9.68 -8.27 -10.33
CA LEU A 146 -9.97 -8.73 -8.96
C LEU A 146 -10.00 -7.56 -7.98
N LEU A 147 -8.99 -6.69 -8.05
CA LEU A 147 -8.86 -5.58 -7.14
C LEU A 147 -9.95 -4.53 -7.38
N THR A 148 -10.30 -4.26 -8.64
CA THR A 148 -11.44 -3.40 -8.99
C THR A 148 -12.76 -3.98 -8.49
N LEU A 149 -12.95 -5.30 -8.58
CA LEU A 149 -14.12 -5.99 -8.05
C LEU A 149 -14.24 -5.82 -6.54
N VAL A 150 -13.14 -5.97 -5.80
CA VAL A 150 -13.10 -5.73 -4.34
C VAL A 150 -13.52 -4.30 -4.00
N VAL A 151 -13.03 -3.30 -4.75
CA VAL A 151 -13.39 -1.89 -4.54
C VAL A 151 -14.87 -1.64 -4.85
N ILE A 152 -15.42 -2.25 -5.90
CA ILE A 152 -16.85 -2.15 -6.25
C ILE A 152 -17.74 -2.87 -5.22
N TRP A 153 -17.24 -3.94 -4.60
CA TRP A 153 -17.95 -4.70 -3.58
C TRP A 153 -18.04 -3.97 -2.24
N LEU A 154 -17.08 -3.11 -1.90
CA LEU A 154 -17.07 -2.36 -0.65
C LEU A 154 -18.38 -1.55 -0.47
N PRO A 155 -19.00 -1.60 0.72
CA PRO A 155 -20.23 -0.87 0.98
C PRO A 155 -19.99 0.65 0.96
N SER A 156 -20.91 1.37 0.31
CA SER A 156 -20.94 2.84 0.30
C SER A 156 -22.35 3.32 0.65
N VAL A 157 -22.42 4.43 1.38
CA VAL A 157 -23.66 5.06 1.83
C VAL A 157 -24.51 5.58 0.67
N SER A 158 -23.87 6.00 -0.43
CA SER A 158 -24.55 6.54 -1.61
C SER A 158 -23.88 6.11 -2.92
N TYR A 159 -24.63 6.19 -4.02
CA TYR A 159 -24.09 5.93 -5.36
C TYR A 159 -22.99 6.94 -5.73
N PHE A 160 -23.16 8.21 -5.37
CA PHE A 160 -22.10 9.24 -5.49
C PHE A 160 -20.84 8.87 -4.70
N GLY A 161 -20.99 8.42 -3.45
CA GLY A 161 -19.88 7.97 -2.62
C GLY A 161 -19.12 6.81 -3.26
N LYS A 162 -19.84 5.90 -3.93
CA LYS A 162 -19.24 4.77 -4.64
C LYS A 162 -18.40 5.23 -5.83
N VAL A 163 -18.91 6.18 -6.63
CA VAL A 163 -18.17 6.77 -7.76
C VAL A 163 -16.92 7.50 -7.27
N LEU A 164 -17.02 8.26 -6.18
CA LEU A 164 -15.88 8.97 -5.59
C LEU A 164 -14.82 7.98 -5.06
N GLN A 165 -15.24 6.91 -4.39
CA GLN A 165 -14.35 5.87 -3.91
C GLN A 165 -13.59 5.17 -5.05
N VAL A 166 -14.30 4.74 -6.09
CA VAL A 166 -13.69 4.10 -7.27
C VAL A 166 -12.72 5.06 -7.97
N SER A 167 -13.11 6.33 -8.10
CA SER A 167 -12.27 7.35 -8.75
C SER A 167 -10.99 7.60 -7.96
N ASN A 168 -11.06 7.77 -6.64
CA ASN A 168 -9.88 7.93 -5.78
C ASN A 168 -8.94 6.73 -5.85
N PHE A 169 -9.51 5.53 -5.89
CA PHE A 169 -8.76 4.31 -6.05
C PHE A 169 -7.98 4.30 -7.39
N ILE A 170 -8.64 4.63 -8.51
CA ILE A 170 -8.01 4.69 -9.84
C ILE A 170 -6.92 5.76 -9.90
N VAL A 171 -7.14 6.94 -9.31
CA VAL A 171 -6.13 8.01 -9.24
C VAL A 171 -4.89 7.51 -8.50
N THR A 172 -5.09 6.91 -7.33
CA THR A 172 -3.99 6.38 -6.51
C THR A 172 -3.23 5.29 -7.25
N LEU A 173 -3.95 4.35 -7.88
CA LEU A 173 -3.36 3.31 -8.71
C LEU A 173 -2.55 3.90 -9.88
N SER A 174 -3.07 4.93 -10.54
CA SER A 174 -2.38 5.59 -11.66
C SER A 174 -1.07 6.24 -11.22
N ILE A 175 -1.06 6.92 -10.06
CA ILE A 175 0.15 7.50 -9.47
C ILE A 175 1.18 6.40 -9.20
N PHE A 176 0.79 5.29 -8.57
CA PHE A 176 1.70 4.18 -8.30
C PHE A 176 2.19 3.48 -9.56
N LEU A 177 1.36 3.34 -10.61
CA LEU A 177 1.80 2.78 -11.89
C LEU A 177 2.90 3.63 -12.53
N ILE A 178 2.75 4.96 -12.54
CA ILE A 178 3.78 5.87 -13.05
C ILE A 178 5.08 5.75 -12.23
N LEU A 179 4.98 5.62 -10.90
CA LEU A 179 6.16 5.39 -10.04
C LEU A 179 6.83 4.04 -10.33
N VAL A 180 6.06 2.99 -10.58
CA VAL A 180 6.59 1.67 -10.98
C VAL A 180 7.27 1.75 -12.35
N TYR A 181 6.74 2.49 -13.31
CA TYR A 181 7.41 2.70 -14.60
C TYR A 181 8.73 3.44 -14.46
N SER A 182 8.77 4.49 -13.62
CA SER A 182 10.01 5.19 -13.28
C SER A 182 11.03 4.26 -12.64
N LEU A 183 10.59 3.41 -11.69
CA LEU A 183 11.44 2.41 -11.06
C LEU A 183 11.99 1.39 -12.07
N ASN A 184 11.14 0.86 -12.94
CA ASN A 184 11.52 -0.10 -13.98
C ASN A 184 12.51 0.52 -14.98
N LEU A 185 12.35 1.80 -15.32
CA LEU A 185 13.29 2.50 -16.19
C LEU A 185 14.65 2.63 -15.50
N HIS A 186 14.68 3.04 -14.23
CA HIS A 186 15.93 3.13 -13.47
C HIS A 186 16.63 1.77 -13.33
N THR A 187 15.95 0.76 -12.81
CA THR A 187 16.56 -0.56 -12.57
C THR A 187 16.90 -1.28 -13.88
N GLY A 188 16.05 -1.17 -14.89
CA GLY A 188 16.23 -1.79 -16.20
C GLY A 188 17.39 -1.19 -16.99
N MET A 189 17.57 0.14 -16.98
CA MET A 189 18.63 0.80 -17.75
C MET A 189 19.97 0.86 -17.01
N THR A 190 19.95 1.04 -15.68
CA THR A 190 21.19 1.26 -14.91
C THR A 190 21.69 0.01 -14.19
N GLY A 191 20.84 -1.01 -14.01
CA GLY A 191 21.15 -2.19 -13.19
C GLY A 191 21.24 -1.90 -11.68
N LEU A 192 20.97 -0.66 -11.24
CA LEU A 192 21.02 -0.26 -9.84
C LEU A 192 19.61 -0.32 -9.22
N LEU A 193 19.47 -1.05 -8.12
CA LEU A 193 18.22 -1.12 -7.37
C LEU A 193 17.97 0.19 -6.61
N ASN A 194 16.86 0.87 -6.90
CA ASN A 194 16.44 2.10 -6.23
C ASN A 194 15.17 1.85 -5.42
N PHE A 195 15.26 1.83 -4.09
CA PHE A 195 14.09 1.66 -3.22
C PHE A 195 13.51 3.00 -2.74
N GLY A 196 14.23 4.10 -2.98
CA GLY A 196 13.87 5.45 -2.58
C GLY A 196 13.14 6.25 -3.64
N VAL A 197 12.46 5.63 -4.61
CA VAL A 197 11.72 6.36 -5.67
C VAL A 197 10.69 7.32 -5.09
N ILE A 198 10.10 6.98 -3.94
CA ILE A 198 9.16 7.83 -3.21
C ILE A 198 9.77 9.18 -2.78
N PHE A 199 11.09 9.25 -2.57
CA PHE A 199 11.78 10.50 -2.29
C PHE A 199 11.61 11.52 -3.40
N PHE A 200 11.94 11.11 -4.64
CA PHE A 200 11.86 11.98 -5.80
C PHE A 200 10.41 12.40 -6.08
N ALA A 201 9.48 11.48 -5.87
CA ALA A 201 8.05 11.76 -5.96
C ALA A 201 7.60 12.81 -4.92
N ALA A 202 8.04 12.67 -3.66
CA ALA A 202 7.71 13.59 -2.58
C ALA A 202 8.30 14.98 -2.81
N VAL A 203 9.59 15.07 -3.17
CA VAL A 203 10.24 16.34 -3.49
C VAL A 203 9.51 17.06 -4.63
N GLY A 204 9.18 16.36 -5.71
CA GLY A 204 8.42 16.93 -6.82
C GLY A 204 7.05 17.43 -6.39
N ALA A 205 6.30 16.63 -5.62
CA ALA A 205 4.98 17.01 -5.12
C ALA A 205 5.01 18.24 -4.20
N ILE A 206 6.01 18.32 -3.30
CA ILE A 206 6.19 19.46 -2.40
C ILE A 206 6.53 20.73 -3.18
N VAL A 207 7.46 20.65 -4.14
CA VAL A 207 7.86 21.80 -4.96
C VAL A 207 6.67 22.35 -5.74
N VAL A 208 5.93 21.50 -6.46
CA VAL A 208 4.73 21.94 -7.19
C VAL A 208 3.70 22.49 -6.23
N GLY A 209 3.49 21.85 -5.08
CA GLY A 209 2.54 22.28 -4.09
C GLY A 209 2.83 23.68 -3.54
N ILE A 210 4.07 23.95 -3.13
CA ILE A 210 4.47 25.26 -2.56
C ILE A 210 4.38 26.36 -3.62
N LEU A 211 4.85 26.08 -4.84
CA LEU A 211 4.85 27.07 -5.92
C LEU A 211 3.42 27.43 -6.35
N THR A 212 2.50 26.46 -6.39
CA THR A 212 1.12 26.67 -6.83
C THR A 212 0.17 27.09 -5.71
N ALA A 213 0.59 27.03 -4.44
CA ALA A 213 -0.25 27.45 -3.34
C ALA A 213 -0.57 28.97 -3.41
N PRO A 214 -1.76 29.40 -2.96
CA PRO A 214 -2.14 30.81 -2.96
C PRO A 214 -1.22 31.63 -2.05
N GLY A 215 -0.97 32.90 -2.41
CA GLY A 215 -0.16 33.83 -1.60
C GLY A 215 -0.66 33.99 -0.16
N ASP A 216 -1.97 33.89 0.05
CA ASP A 216 -2.61 33.96 1.39
C ASP A 216 -2.20 32.81 2.33
N LEU A 217 -1.69 31.71 1.77
CA LEU A 217 -1.25 30.51 2.52
C LEU A 217 0.26 30.27 2.38
N TYR A 218 1.06 31.34 2.31
CA TYR A 218 2.52 31.28 2.17
C TYR A 218 3.02 30.61 0.87
N GLY A 219 2.18 30.56 -0.17
CA GLY A 219 2.55 30.08 -1.50
C GLY A 219 2.98 31.19 -2.46
N TYR A 220 3.41 30.80 -3.66
CA TYR A 220 3.88 31.74 -4.69
C TYR A 220 2.86 32.06 -5.79
N ASP A 221 1.69 31.41 -5.79
CA ASP A 221 0.61 31.57 -6.77
C ASP A 221 1.06 31.39 -8.24
N TRP A 222 2.01 30.48 -8.47
CA TRP A 222 2.49 30.19 -9.82
C TRP A 222 1.51 29.30 -10.58
N PRO A 223 1.40 29.47 -11.90
CA PRO A 223 0.68 28.52 -12.74
C PRO A 223 1.37 27.15 -12.70
N ILE A 224 0.57 26.10 -12.91
CA ILE A 224 1.01 24.71 -12.69
C ILE A 224 2.14 24.26 -13.63
N LEU A 225 2.18 24.81 -14.86
CA LEU A 225 3.17 24.41 -15.88
C LEU A 225 4.60 24.87 -15.52
N PRO A 226 4.87 26.16 -15.22
CA PRO A 226 6.18 26.58 -14.70
C PRO A 226 6.57 25.89 -13.40
N ALA A 227 5.63 25.68 -12.47
CA ALA A 227 5.89 24.98 -11.22
C ALA A 227 6.38 23.54 -11.48
N LEU A 228 5.80 22.85 -12.47
CA LEU A 228 6.19 21.50 -12.87
C LEU A 228 7.61 21.47 -13.48
N ILE A 229 7.98 22.46 -14.29
CA ILE A 229 9.34 22.56 -14.86
C ILE A 229 10.37 22.74 -13.73
N VAL A 230 10.09 23.61 -12.75
CA VAL A 230 10.97 23.79 -11.59
C VAL A 230 11.08 22.50 -10.77
N ALA A 231 9.98 21.77 -10.58
CA ALA A 231 10.00 20.48 -9.89
C ALA A 231 10.87 19.44 -10.61
N ILE A 232 10.84 19.40 -11.95
CA ILE A 232 11.73 18.53 -12.75
C ILE A 232 13.20 18.92 -12.53
N ILE A 233 13.53 20.21 -12.59
CA ILE A 233 14.91 20.70 -12.40
C ILE A 233 15.41 20.37 -10.99
N ILE A 234 14.61 20.65 -9.96
CA ILE A 234 14.96 20.35 -8.57
C ILE A 234 15.11 18.83 -8.38
N GLY A 235 14.19 18.03 -8.92
CA GLY A 235 14.29 16.58 -8.91
C GLY A 235 15.58 16.07 -9.57
N ALA A 236 15.98 16.65 -10.71
CA ALA A 236 17.23 16.32 -11.39
C ALA A 236 18.47 16.71 -10.55
N ILE A 237 18.44 17.86 -9.88
CA ILE A 237 19.53 18.30 -8.98
C ILE A 237 19.67 17.32 -7.81
N PHE A 238 18.58 16.95 -7.14
CA PHE A 238 18.60 15.96 -6.07
C PHE A 238 19.03 14.58 -6.57
N GLY A 239 18.58 14.18 -7.76
CA GLY A 239 19.01 12.94 -8.42
C GLY A 239 20.51 12.91 -8.67
N TRP A 240 21.06 13.99 -9.22
CA TRP A 240 22.49 14.14 -9.44
C TRP A 240 23.28 14.15 -8.13
N LEU A 241 22.82 14.88 -7.12
CA LEU A 241 23.47 14.95 -5.81
C LEU A 241 23.54 13.59 -5.10
N LEU A 242 22.53 12.73 -5.32
CA LEU A 242 22.50 11.37 -4.78
C LEU A 242 23.30 10.38 -5.62
N ALA A 243 23.20 10.46 -6.95
CA ALA A 243 23.88 9.56 -7.86
C ALA A 243 25.40 9.80 -7.88
N TYR A 244 25.86 11.06 -7.79
CA TYR A 244 27.27 11.40 -7.88
C TYR A 244 28.17 10.70 -6.84
N PRO A 245 27.87 10.74 -5.53
CA PRO A 245 28.69 10.04 -4.53
C PRO A 245 28.52 8.52 -4.61
N THR A 246 27.38 8.02 -5.08
CA THR A 246 27.03 6.60 -5.03
C THR A 246 27.43 5.81 -6.27
N ALA A 247 27.63 6.46 -7.41
CA ALA A 247 28.02 5.82 -8.68
C ALA A 247 29.36 5.05 -8.60
N ARG A 248 30.19 5.32 -7.58
CA ARG A 248 31.45 4.60 -7.35
C ARG A 248 31.32 3.41 -6.39
N LEU A 249 30.16 3.20 -5.77
CA LEU A 249 29.91 2.09 -4.85
C LEU A 249 29.25 0.90 -5.56
N ARG A 250 29.36 -0.28 -4.94
CA ARG A 250 28.58 -1.46 -5.33
C ARG A 250 27.08 -1.15 -5.29
N SER A 251 26.30 -1.73 -6.21
CA SER A 251 24.84 -1.58 -6.34
C SER A 251 24.07 -1.66 -5.02
N ASP A 252 24.55 -2.52 -4.12
CA ASP A 252 23.92 -2.80 -2.83
C ASP A 252 23.96 -1.58 -1.90
N TYR A 253 25.03 -0.78 -1.98
CA TYR A 253 25.16 0.44 -1.18
C TYR A 253 24.23 1.55 -1.68
N PHE A 254 24.03 1.64 -3.01
CA PHE A 254 23.06 2.57 -3.58
C PHE A 254 21.64 2.25 -3.09
N ALA A 255 21.26 0.97 -3.10
CA ALA A 255 19.99 0.51 -2.58
C ALA A 255 19.78 0.92 -1.11
N ILE A 256 20.74 0.65 -0.22
CA ILE A 256 20.66 1.01 1.21
C ILE A 256 20.45 2.52 1.40
N ILE A 257 21.24 3.35 0.71
CA ILE A 257 21.15 4.81 0.81
C ILE A 257 19.76 5.31 0.40
N THR A 258 19.20 4.76 -0.68
CA THR A 258 17.87 5.17 -1.15
C THR A 258 16.75 4.76 -0.18
N ILE A 259 16.86 3.62 0.51
CA ILE A 259 15.93 3.22 1.58
C ILE A 259 16.00 4.21 2.73
N SER A 260 17.21 4.47 3.25
CA SER A 260 17.40 5.40 4.37
C SER A 260 16.84 6.77 4.06
N LEU A 261 17.03 7.24 2.82
CA LEU A 261 16.57 8.55 2.40
C LEU A 261 15.04 8.62 2.23
N GLY A 262 14.41 7.55 1.74
CA GLY A 262 12.95 7.42 1.75
C GLY A 262 12.36 7.50 3.16
N GLU A 263 12.99 6.84 4.13
CA GLU A 263 12.55 6.89 5.53
C GLU A 263 12.80 8.26 6.19
N ILE A 264 13.93 8.92 5.89
CA ILE A 264 14.20 10.30 6.34
C ILE A 264 13.08 11.23 5.86
N VAL A 265 12.69 11.15 4.58
CA VAL A 265 11.62 12.00 4.05
C VAL A 265 10.27 11.67 4.65
N ARG A 266 9.96 10.39 4.87
CA ARG A 266 8.75 10.01 5.60
C ARG A 266 8.71 10.62 7.00
N LEU A 267 9.83 10.57 7.75
CA LEU A 267 9.93 11.16 9.08
C LEU A 267 9.80 12.69 9.04
N LEU A 268 10.43 13.36 8.08
CA LEU A 268 10.30 14.81 7.88
C LEU A 268 8.84 15.21 7.58
N LEU A 269 8.18 14.47 6.70
CA LEU A 269 6.76 14.65 6.37
C LEU A 269 5.82 14.35 7.55
N MET A 270 6.26 13.63 8.58
CA MET A 270 5.46 13.45 9.80
C MET A 270 5.74 14.56 10.82
N GLY A 271 6.99 15.02 10.91
CA GLY A 271 7.45 16.02 11.86
C GLY A 271 6.96 17.44 11.54
N GLU A 272 7.10 17.87 10.29
CA GLU A 272 6.85 19.27 9.91
C GLU A 272 5.35 19.59 9.74
N PRO A 273 4.77 20.56 10.48
CA PRO A 273 3.35 20.89 10.39
C PRO A 273 2.89 21.34 8.99
N LEU A 274 3.76 22.06 8.26
CA LEU A 274 3.50 22.57 6.90
C LEU A 274 3.60 21.49 5.81
N LEU A 275 4.33 20.41 6.09
CA LEU A 275 4.53 19.30 5.14
C LEU A 275 3.84 18.02 5.62
N ARG A 276 2.98 18.13 6.64
CA ARG A 276 2.35 16.98 7.28
C ARG A 276 1.47 16.22 6.30
N ALA A 277 1.76 14.93 6.08
CA ALA A 277 0.94 14.02 5.26
C ALA A 277 0.60 12.73 6.03
N GLY A 278 -0.66 12.27 6.00
CA GLY A 278 -1.10 11.02 6.65
C GLY A 278 -2.54 11.05 7.17
N GLY A 279 -3.06 9.87 7.58
CA GLY A 279 -4.47 9.68 7.97
C GLY A 279 -4.83 9.97 9.44
N ASN A 280 -3.84 10.14 10.34
CA ASN A 280 -4.11 10.14 11.79
C ASN A 280 -4.39 11.51 12.42
N ARG A 281 -4.13 12.65 11.75
CA ARG A 281 -4.51 14.01 12.17
C ARG A 281 -4.60 14.94 10.95
N SER A 282 -5.43 15.99 11.02
CA SER A 282 -5.56 17.01 9.97
C SER A 282 -4.20 17.59 9.62
N ALA A 283 -3.74 17.30 8.41
CA ALA A 283 -2.63 18.01 7.79
C ALA A 283 -3.02 19.49 7.66
N ILE A 284 -2.18 20.39 8.17
CA ILE A 284 -2.18 21.83 7.78
C ILE A 284 -1.43 21.99 6.44
N GLY A 285 -1.05 20.86 5.82
CA GLY A 285 -0.21 20.79 4.63
C GLY A 285 -0.70 21.66 3.48
N ILE A 286 0.15 21.82 2.48
CA ILE A 286 -0.12 22.57 1.25
C ILE A 286 -1.54 22.28 0.74
N GLN A 287 -2.41 23.27 0.90
CA GLN A 287 -3.84 23.18 0.63
C GLN A 287 -4.26 24.28 -0.31
N ARG A 288 -5.41 24.08 -0.95
CA ARG A 288 -6.03 25.05 -1.86
C ARG A 288 -5.17 25.42 -3.08
N TYR A 289 -4.22 24.57 -3.47
CA TYR A 289 -3.59 24.71 -4.77
C TYR A 289 -4.65 24.54 -5.88
N PRO A 290 -4.55 25.31 -6.98
CA PRO A 290 -5.48 25.22 -8.09
C PRO A 290 -5.39 23.83 -8.73
N LEU A 291 -6.52 23.13 -8.72
CA LEU A 291 -6.61 21.82 -9.38
C LEU A 291 -6.68 22.02 -10.90
N PRO A 292 -5.86 21.33 -11.70
CA PRO A 292 -5.84 21.50 -13.14
C PRO A 292 -7.21 21.16 -13.75
N LEU A 293 -7.70 21.98 -14.68
CA LEU A 293 -8.96 21.77 -15.40
C LEU A 293 -10.22 21.69 -14.51
N ARG A 294 -10.13 21.99 -13.21
CA ARG A 294 -11.28 21.97 -12.29
C ARG A 294 -12.33 23.00 -12.66
N GLU A 295 -11.89 24.19 -13.08
CA GLU A 295 -12.79 25.27 -13.51
C GLU A 295 -13.56 24.85 -14.76
N TRP A 296 -12.85 24.34 -15.77
CA TRP A 296 -13.45 23.83 -17.00
C TRP A 296 -14.45 22.69 -16.74
N TRP A 297 -14.14 21.78 -15.81
CA TRP A 297 -15.00 20.64 -15.49
C TRP A 297 -16.36 21.06 -14.92
N PHE A 298 -16.38 22.02 -13.97
CA PHE A 298 -17.60 22.43 -13.28
C PHE A 298 -18.29 23.65 -13.87
N CYS A 299 -17.55 24.58 -14.46
CA CYS A 299 -18.07 25.85 -14.98
C CYS A 299 -18.06 25.94 -16.52
N GLY A 300 -17.35 25.05 -17.22
CA GLY A 300 -17.15 25.17 -18.67
C GLY A 300 -16.04 26.16 -19.05
N SER A 301 -16.01 26.59 -20.31
CA SER A 301 -14.96 27.45 -20.88
C SER A 301 -14.90 28.84 -20.24
N ASP A 302 -16.05 29.39 -19.89
CA ASP A 302 -16.18 30.71 -19.28
C ASP A 302 -17.06 30.61 -18.03
N PRO A 303 -16.54 30.90 -16.82
CA PRO A 303 -17.32 30.79 -15.61
C PRO A 303 -18.44 31.84 -15.57
N PRO A 304 -19.68 31.44 -15.25
CA PRO A 304 -20.79 32.37 -15.14
C PRO A 304 -20.53 33.38 -14.01
N ILE A 305 -21.10 34.56 -14.17
CA ILE A 305 -20.93 35.67 -13.22
C ILE A 305 -22.01 35.52 -12.13
N SER A 306 -21.62 35.67 -10.87
CA SER A 306 -22.54 35.70 -9.74
C SER A 306 -23.44 36.94 -9.80
N PHE A 307 -24.51 36.96 -8.99
CA PHE A 307 -25.32 38.15 -8.78
C PHE A 307 -24.51 39.34 -8.18
N SER A 308 -23.34 39.09 -7.57
CA SER A 308 -22.43 40.13 -7.06
C SER A 308 -21.47 40.70 -8.12
N GLY A 309 -21.47 40.17 -9.35
CA GLY A 309 -20.56 40.59 -10.42
C GLY A 309 -19.20 39.89 -10.40
N ASP A 310 -19.00 38.94 -9.50
CA ASP A 310 -17.76 38.16 -9.38
C ASP A 310 -17.85 36.84 -10.15
N LYS A 311 -16.74 36.35 -10.69
CA LYS A 311 -16.68 35.02 -11.32
C LYS A 311 -17.01 33.94 -10.30
N LEU A 312 -17.91 33.01 -10.65
CA LEU A 312 -18.25 31.90 -9.76
C LEU A 312 -17.04 30.99 -9.53
N SER A 313 -16.79 30.63 -8.27
CA SER A 313 -15.82 29.60 -7.95
C SER A 313 -16.26 28.24 -8.51
N PRO A 314 -15.33 27.29 -8.79
CA PRO A 314 -15.69 25.96 -9.29
C PRO A 314 -16.67 25.20 -8.40
N ILE A 315 -16.62 25.45 -7.08
CA ILE A 315 -17.56 24.88 -6.11
C ILE A 315 -18.94 25.54 -6.24
N GLY A 316 -18.98 26.85 -6.48
CA GLY A 316 -20.21 27.58 -6.80
C GLY A 316 -20.88 27.06 -8.07
N CYS A 317 -20.11 26.75 -9.11
CA CYS A 317 -20.67 26.16 -10.34
C CYS A 317 -21.25 24.77 -10.10
N SER A 318 -20.64 23.96 -9.22
CA SER A 318 -21.16 22.62 -8.91
C SER A 318 -22.46 22.61 -8.09
N THR A 319 -22.81 23.73 -7.45
CA THR A 319 -23.97 23.83 -6.55
C THR A 319 -25.11 24.65 -7.14
N THR A 320 -24.84 25.42 -8.19
CA THR A 320 -25.85 26.25 -8.87
C THR A 320 -26.56 25.42 -9.93
N SER A 321 -27.88 25.32 -9.85
CA SER A 321 -28.69 24.63 -10.84
C SER A 321 -28.78 25.41 -12.16
N GLY A 322 -28.79 24.70 -13.29
CA GLY A 322 -28.96 25.29 -14.62
C GLY A 322 -27.65 25.73 -15.31
N ILE A 323 -26.49 25.37 -14.77
CA ILE A 323 -25.20 25.52 -15.46
C ILE A 323 -24.92 24.23 -16.24
N ASP A 324 -24.90 24.33 -17.57
CA ASP A 324 -24.49 23.23 -18.44
C ASP A 324 -22.96 23.10 -18.42
N SER A 325 -22.46 22.10 -17.69
CA SER A 325 -21.04 21.77 -17.63
C SER A 325 -20.79 20.29 -17.88
N MET A 326 -19.55 19.96 -18.22
CA MET A 326 -19.15 18.56 -18.49
C MET A 326 -19.39 17.67 -17.27
N ALA A 327 -19.23 18.21 -16.05
CA ALA A 327 -19.55 17.50 -14.82
C ALA A 327 -21.03 17.07 -14.74
N VAL A 328 -21.96 17.93 -15.17
CA VAL A 328 -23.41 17.61 -15.18
C VAL A 328 -23.70 16.56 -16.23
N THR A 329 -23.21 16.74 -17.46
CA THR A 329 -23.41 15.78 -18.56
C THR A 329 -22.90 14.38 -18.19
N VAL A 330 -21.70 14.28 -17.60
CA VAL A 330 -21.15 12.99 -17.15
C VAL A 330 -21.91 12.44 -15.95
N GLY A 331 -22.39 13.32 -15.06
CA GLY A 331 -23.26 12.96 -13.95
C GLY A 331 -24.57 12.33 -14.42
N ASP A 332 -25.18 12.88 -15.47
CA ASP A 332 -26.42 12.39 -16.07
C ASP A 332 -26.21 11.05 -16.80
N ILE A 333 -25.12 10.90 -17.55
CA ILE A 333 -24.76 9.65 -18.23
C ILE A 333 -24.63 8.48 -17.24
N ILE A 334 -24.02 8.74 -16.08
CA ILE A 334 -23.79 7.72 -15.05
C ILE A 334 -25.01 7.61 -14.10
N GLY A 335 -25.98 8.53 -14.17
CA GLY A 335 -27.21 8.51 -13.38
C GLY A 335 -27.04 8.96 -11.91
N LEU A 336 -26.15 9.93 -11.65
CA LEU A 336 -25.87 10.42 -10.30
C LEU A 336 -26.93 11.40 -9.76
N GLY A 337 -27.72 12.02 -10.65
CA GLY A 337 -28.70 13.07 -10.29
C GLY A 337 -28.07 14.36 -9.73
N GLN A 338 -26.75 14.49 -9.84
CA GLN A 338 -25.92 15.62 -9.39
C GLN A 338 -24.61 15.62 -10.21
N PRO A 339 -23.86 16.73 -10.28
CA PRO A 339 -22.63 16.79 -11.07
C PRO A 339 -21.57 15.79 -10.61
N ALA A 340 -20.87 15.18 -11.58
CA ALA A 340 -19.85 14.16 -11.33
C ALA A 340 -18.65 14.73 -10.54
N PRO A 341 -18.09 13.96 -9.60
CA PRO A 341 -16.98 14.42 -8.77
C PRO A 341 -15.72 14.67 -9.62
N TYR A 342 -14.96 15.71 -9.30
CA TYR A 342 -13.70 16.03 -10.00
C TYR A 342 -12.68 14.88 -9.99
N MET A 343 -12.71 14.04 -8.94
CA MET A 343 -11.85 12.86 -8.87
C MET A 343 -12.06 11.89 -10.04
N LEU A 344 -13.26 11.86 -10.63
CA LEU A 344 -13.55 11.05 -11.81
C LEU A 344 -12.80 11.58 -13.05
N LEU A 345 -12.78 12.89 -13.26
CA LEU A 345 -11.96 13.51 -14.30
C LEU A 345 -10.48 13.19 -14.10
N LEU A 346 -9.98 13.34 -12.86
CA LEU A 346 -8.59 13.05 -12.53
C LEU A 346 -8.24 11.56 -12.75
N ALA A 347 -9.18 10.64 -12.47
CA ALA A 347 -9.02 9.22 -12.74
C ALA A 347 -8.87 8.94 -14.25
N ILE A 348 -9.69 9.58 -15.09
CA ILE A 348 -9.60 9.45 -16.56
C ILE A 348 -8.26 9.99 -17.06
N ILE A 349 -7.85 11.18 -16.61
CA ILE A 349 -6.56 11.78 -16.96
C ILE A 349 -5.41 10.88 -16.51
N GLY A 350 -5.49 10.33 -15.30
CA GLY A 350 -4.50 9.40 -14.75
C GLY A 350 -4.32 8.15 -15.62
N LEU A 351 -5.44 7.51 -16.00
CA LEU A 351 -5.41 6.32 -16.88
C LEU A 351 -4.86 6.65 -18.28
N LEU A 352 -5.25 7.78 -18.86
CA LEU A 352 -4.71 8.24 -20.15
C LEU A 352 -3.21 8.53 -20.04
N GLY A 353 -2.76 9.14 -18.94
CA GLY A 353 -1.36 9.38 -18.66
C GLY A 353 -0.56 8.08 -18.54
N VAL A 354 -1.07 7.11 -17.79
CA VAL A 354 -0.47 5.77 -17.69
C VAL A 354 -0.38 5.10 -19.05
N ALA A 355 -1.46 5.09 -19.84
CA ALA A 355 -1.46 4.49 -21.18
C ALA A 355 -0.48 5.18 -22.13
N PHE A 356 -0.39 6.51 -22.07
CA PHE A 356 0.54 7.30 -22.85
C PHE A 356 2.00 7.01 -22.47
N THR A 357 2.32 7.01 -21.17
CA THR A 357 3.67 6.68 -20.68
C THR A 357 4.07 5.25 -21.01
N TRP A 358 3.17 4.28 -20.88
CA TRP A 358 3.40 2.91 -21.34
C TRP A 358 3.76 2.92 -22.82
N LYS A 359 2.92 3.53 -23.67
CA LYS A 359 3.14 3.53 -25.12
C LYS A 359 4.49 4.14 -25.49
N LEU A 360 4.87 5.25 -24.86
CA LEU A 360 6.18 5.87 -25.04
C LEU A 360 7.32 4.92 -24.64
N LEU A 361 7.20 4.25 -23.49
CA LEU A 361 8.21 3.33 -23.01
C LEU A 361 8.35 2.10 -23.92
N ASN A 362 7.23 1.58 -24.42
CA ASN A 362 7.23 0.47 -25.37
C ASN A 362 7.94 0.84 -26.67
N LEU A 363 7.67 2.04 -27.20
CA LEU A 363 8.36 2.57 -28.37
C LEU A 363 9.87 2.73 -28.13
N LEU A 364 10.27 3.14 -26.92
CA LEU A 364 11.68 3.33 -26.56
C LEU A 364 12.45 2.01 -26.42
N PHE A 365 11.79 0.93 -26.00
CA PHE A 365 12.42 -0.39 -25.87
C PHE A 365 12.36 -1.24 -27.14
N GLU A 366 11.43 -0.95 -28.06
CA GLU A 366 11.38 -1.58 -29.38
C GLU A 366 12.39 -0.97 -30.37
N SER A 367 12.85 0.27 -30.13
CA SER A 367 13.90 0.95 -30.91
C SER A 367 15.31 0.58 -30.45
#